data_AF-A0A843RYF4-F1
#
_entry.id   AF-A0A843RYF4-F1
#
_cell.length_a   1.000
_cell.length_b   1.000
_cell.length_c   1.000
_cell.angle_alpha   90.00
_cell.angle_beta   90.00
_cell.angle_gamma   90.00
#
_symmetry.space_group_name_H-M   'P 1'
#
loop_
_entity.id
_entity.type
_entity.pdbx_description
1 polymer ?
#
loop_
_entity_poly.entity_id
_entity_poly.type
_entity_poly.pdbx_seq_one_letter_code
_entity_poly.pdbx_strand_id
1 'polypeptide(L)'
;MTNALRRDETLVEYFKEMVEGALANQRVEPTHSTSPTTFYVVRLLTVFARADEQGQACWDPEPLALRLGRALENSGREQRSQLREIGDSSLFLVGFFGDSLHRKIVEPDYYMSLGEYAYGSLSQCGADVLAPVFAELAQRFITYVDVLQEVSQRSGLTSDSDLLKLYERWLLTGSGLSRQLLTERGIAPVAVGSRFVQ
;
A
#
# COMPACT_ATOMS: atom_id res chain seq x y z
N MET A 1 -20.73 14.27 -19.04
CA MET A 1 -20.22 14.19 -17.66
C MET A 1 -20.82 13.02 -16.86
N THR A 2 -21.76 12.23 -17.41
CA THR A 2 -22.46 11.11 -16.73
C THR A 2 -21.77 9.75 -16.79
N ASN A 3 -20.83 9.53 -17.73
CA ASN A 3 -20.19 8.22 -17.92
C ASN A 3 -19.07 7.93 -16.90
N ALA A 4 -18.37 8.96 -16.41
CA ALA A 4 -17.31 8.82 -15.41
C ALA A 4 -17.87 8.51 -14.01
N LEU A 5 -18.94 9.22 -13.59
CA LEU A 5 -19.61 8.96 -12.30
C LEU A 5 -20.21 7.55 -12.23
N ARG A 6 -20.80 7.06 -13.34
CA ARG A 6 -21.34 5.70 -13.41
C ARG A 6 -20.25 4.63 -13.34
N ARG A 7 -19.06 4.88 -13.91
CA ARG A 7 -17.90 3.99 -13.81
C ARG A 7 -17.32 3.99 -12.40
N ASP A 8 -17.32 5.15 -11.75
CA ASP A 8 -16.86 5.31 -10.37
C ASP A 8 -17.71 4.48 -9.39
N GLU A 9 -19.04 4.54 -9.52
CA GLU A 9 -19.97 3.72 -8.73
C GLU A 9 -19.73 2.22 -8.98
N THR A 10 -19.51 1.81 -10.24
CA THR A 10 -19.27 0.40 -10.56
C THR A 10 -17.95 -0.15 -10.00
N LEU A 11 -16.88 0.66 -9.93
CA LEU A 11 -15.60 0.23 -9.36
C LEU A 11 -15.69 0.09 -7.84
N VAL A 12 -16.38 1.02 -7.18
CA VAL A 12 -16.59 0.97 -5.73
C VAL A 12 -17.45 -0.25 -5.36
N GLU A 13 -18.54 -0.51 -6.10
CA GLU A 13 -19.38 -1.68 -5.91
C GLU A 13 -18.61 -2.98 -6.17
N TYR A 14 -17.84 -3.04 -7.25
CA TYR A 14 -16.97 -4.18 -7.55
C TYR A 14 -15.98 -4.47 -6.42
N PHE A 15 -15.18 -3.48 -6.00
CA PHE A 15 -14.22 -3.69 -4.92
C PHE A 15 -14.89 -3.98 -3.59
N LYS A 16 -16.09 -3.45 -3.35
CA LYS A 16 -16.88 -3.78 -2.16
C LYS A 16 -17.23 -5.27 -2.13
N GLU A 17 -17.79 -5.82 -3.20
CA GLU A 17 -18.09 -7.26 -3.28
C GLU A 17 -16.84 -8.12 -3.09
N MET A 18 -15.72 -7.70 -3.70
CA MET A 18 -14.44 -8.40 -3.61
C MET A 18 -13.87 -8.39 -2.18
N VAL A 19 -13.85 -7.23 -1.52
CA VAL A 19 -13.30 -7.07 -0.16
C VAL A 19 -14.20 -7.75 0.87
N GLU A 20 -15.53 -7.61 0.78
CA GLU A 20 -16.48 -8.31 1.65
C GLU A 20 -16.36 -9.83 1.51
N GLY A 21 -16.24 -10.33 0.27
CA GLY A 21 -16.01 -11.74 -0.01
C GLY A 21 -14.70 -12.27 0.56
N ALA A 22 -13.61 -11.50 0.45
CA ALA A 22 -12.31 -11.88 1.01
C ALA A 22 -12.31 -11.83 2.55
N LEU A 23 -12.91 -10.80 3.17
CA LEU A 23 -13.08 -10.73 4.62
C LEU A 23 -13.84 -11.94 5.19
N ALA A 24 -14.88 -12.41 4.48
CA ALA A 24 -15.62 -13.61 4.86
C ALA A 24 -14.75 -14.88 4.79
N ASN A 25 -13.88 -15.00 3.78
CA ASN A 25 -12.99 -16.17 3.62
C ASN A 25 -11.88 -16.20 4.67
N GLN A 26 -11.36 -15.02 5.04
CA GLN A 26 -10.37 -14.86 6.10
C GLN A 26 -10.98 -14.97 7.52
N ARG A 27 -12.30 -15.21 7.63
CA ARG A 27 -13.04 -15.37 8.90
C ARG A 27 -12.78 -14.21 9.86
N VAL A 28 -12.76 -12.98 9.32
CA VAL A 28 -12.54 -11.79 10.13
C VAL A 28 -13.76 -11.54 11.02
N GLU A 29 -13.59 -11.69 12.33
CA GLU A 29 -14.65 -11.41 13.30
C GLU A 29 -15.02 -9.91 13.23
N PRO A 30 -16.30 -9.58 12.94
CA PRO A 30 -16.72 -8.19 12.82
C PRO A 30 -16.55 -7.43 14.13
N THR A 31 -15.93 -6.26 14.07
CA THR A 31 -15.89 -5.28 15.14
C THR A 31 -16.76 -4.08 14.78
N HIS A 32 -16.95 -3.15 15.73
CA HIS A 32 -17.65 -1.88 15.46
C HIS A 32 -16.99 -1.04 14.35
N SER A 33 -15.68 -1.22 14.12
CA SER A 33 -14.94 -0.50 13.08
C SER A 33 -14.88 -1.24 11.74
N THR A 34 -15.25 -2.54 11.68
CA THR A 34 -15.00 -3.34 10.47
C THR A 34 -15.74 -2.82 9.24
N SER A 35 -16.97 -2.34 9.40
CA SER A 35 -17.74 -1.73 8.30
C SER A 35 -17.08 -0.44 7.76
N PRO A 36 -16.77 0.58 8.58
CA PRO A 36 -16.08 1.77 8.07
C PRO A 36 -14.66 1.47 7.57
N THR A 37 -13.96 0.48 8.14
CA THR A 37 -12.64 0.03 7.65
C THR A 37 -12.74 -0.63 6.27
N THR A 38 -13.76 -1.46 6.05
CA THR A 38 -14.04 -2.06 4.73
C THR A 38 -14.26 -0.98 3.68
N PHE A 39 -15.10 0.02 4.00
CA PHE A 39 -15.34 1.14 3.09
C PHE A 39 -14.06 1.94 2.79
N TYR A 40 -13.21 2.14 3.78
CA TYR A 40 -11.92 2.79 3.60
C TYR A 40 -11.02 2.02 2.61
N VAL A 41 -10.90 0.70 2.79
CA VAL A 41 -10.11 -0.18 1.93
C VAL A 41 -10.65 -0.20 0.50
N VAL A 42 -11.98 -0.31 0.32
CA VAL A 42 -12.62 -0.25 -0.99
C VAL A 42 -12.27 1.06 -1.72
N ARG A 43 -12.31 2.18 -0.98
CA ARG A 43 -11.94 3.48 -1.54
C ARG A 43 -10.46 3.57 -1.88
N LEU A 44 -9.59 3.00 -1.06
CA LEU A 44 -8.15 2.89 -1.32
C LEU A 44 -7.88 2.17 -2.65
N LEU A 45 -8.48 1.00 -2.84
CA LEU A 45 -8.34 0.21 -4.08
C LEU A 45 -8.88 0.97 -5.29
N THR A 46 -10.00 1.66 -5.14
CA THR A 46 -10.59 2.48 -6.20
C THR A 46 -9.64 3.60 -6.63
N VAL A 47 -8.95 4.25 -5.69
CA VAL A 47 -7.95 5.29 -6.01
C VAL A 47 -6.77 4.70 -6.77
N PHE A 48 -6.23 3.56 -6.33
CA PHE A 48 -5.10 2.93 -6.99
C PHE A 48 -5.43 2.43 -8.39
N ALA A 49 -6.58 1.77 -8.58
CA ALA A 49 -7.01 1.30 -9.89
C ALA A 49 -7.12 2.46 -10.90
N ARG A 50 -7.63 3.62 -10.47
CA ARG A 50 -7.72 4.80 -11.35
C ARG A 50 -6.37 5.41 -11.68
N ALA A 51 -5.45 5.46 -10.71
CA ALA A 51 -4.10 5.96 -10.95
C ALA A 51 -3.39 5.10 -12.00
N ASP A 52 -3.57 3.78 -11.93
CA ASP A 52 -3.06 2.82 -12.91
C ASP A 52 -3.69 3.01 -14.31
N GLU A 53 -5.03 3.12 -14.40
CA GLU A 53 -5.73 3.41 -15.66
C GLU A 53 -5.26 4.70 -16.35
N GLN A 54 -4.85 5.69 -15.55
CA GLN A 54 -4.38 7.00 -16.03
C GLN A 54 -2.89 7.03 -16.35
N GLY A 55 -2.18 5.90 -16.18
CA GLY A 55 -0.73 5.81 -16.34
C GLY A 55 0.05 6.70 -15.37
N GLN A 56 -0.58 7.11 -14.27
CA GLN A 56 0.07 7.88 -13.22
C GLN A 56 0.83 6.93 -12.31
N ALA A 57 2.00 7.36 -11.86
CA ALA A 57 2.69 6.63 -10.81
C ALA A 57 1.79 6.66 -9.56
N CYS A 58 1.21 5.51 -9.21
CA CYS A 58 0.48 5.32 -7.96
C CYS A 58 1.39 5.34 -6.73
N TRP A 59 2.69 5.51 -6.92
CA TRP A 59 3.71 5.40 -5.89
C TRP A 59 4.74 6.51 -6.02
N ASP A 60 5.15 7.04 -4.89
CA ASP A 60 6.37 7.82 -4.80
C ASP A 60 7.57 6.86 -4.85
N PRO A 61 8.55 7.06 -5.75
CA PRO A 61 9.78 6.27 -5.78
C PRO A 61 10.65 6.40 -4.53
N GLU A 62 10.40 7.40 -3.70
CA GLU A 62 11.13 7.58 -2.45
C GLU A 62 10.86 6.41 -1.47
N PRO A 63 11.92 5.83 -0.87
CA PRO A 63 11.79 4.82 0.17
C PRO A 63 10.86 5.26 1.31
N LEU A 64 9.89 4.40 1.67
CA LEU A 64 8.90 4.71 2.70
C LEU A 64 9.50 5.09 4.07
N ALA A 65 10.67 4.57 4.44
CA ALA A 65 11.36 5.00 5.67
C ALA A 65 11.85 6.45 5.63
N LEU A 66 12.30 6.94 4.46
CA LEU A 66 12.71 8.34 4.34
C LEU A 66 11.50 9.27 4.43
N ARG A 67 10.40 8.88 3.78
CA ARG A 67 9.10 9.55 3.91
C ARG A 67 8.63 9.56 5.36
N LEU A 68 8.78 8.45 6.07
CA LEU A 68 8.44 8.36 7.49
C LEU A 68 9.31 9.30 8.34
N GLY A 69 10.63 9.31 8.12
CA GLY A 69 11.52 10.25 8.82
C GLY A 69 11.07 11.70 8.68
N ARG A 70 10.74 12.14 7.46
CA ARG A 70 10.18 13.48 7.21
C ARG A 70 8.82 13.70 7.88
N ALA A 71 7.95 12.70 7.86
CA ALA A 71 6.65 12.77 8.53
C ALA A 71 6.79 12.98 10.04
N LEU A 72 7.81 12.39 10.65
CA LEU A 72 8.10 12.56 12.08
C LEU A 72 8.70 13.93 12.41
N GLU A 73 9.34 14.61 11.45
CA GLU A 73 9.79 16.00 11.60
C GLU A 73 8.64 17.02 11.46
N ASN A 74 7.55 16.62 10.79
CA ASN A 74 6.35 17.44 10.63
C ASN A 74 5.42 17.34 11.85
N SER A 75 4.36 18.16 11.86
CA SER A 75 3.35 18.14 12.92
C SER A 75 1.96 18.49 12.38
N GLY A 76 0.93 18.13 13.14
CA GLY A 76 -0.45 18.48 12.81
C GLY A 76 -0.92 17.82 11.51
N ARG A 77 -1.63 18.57 10.66
CA ARG A 77 -2.31 18.02 9.47
C ARG A 77 -1.34 17.41 8.45
N GLU A 78 -0.16 18.01 8.28
CA GLU A 78 0.82 17.56 7.28
C GLU A 78 1.39 16.19 7.64
N GLN A 79 1.85 16.03 8.88
CA GLN A 79 2.30 14.74 9.41
C GLN A 79 1.23 13.65 9.25
N ARG A 80 -0.04 13.98 9.53
CA ARG A 80 -1.14 13.03 9.36
C ARG A 80 -1.33 12.60 7.91
N SER A 81 -1.25 13.54 6.97
CA SER A 81 -1.36 13.23 5.55
C SER A 81 -0.25 12.28 5.12
N GLN A 82 0.99 12.57 5.51
CA GLN A 82 2.15 11.76 5.15
C GLN A 82 2.10 10.37 5.80
N LEU A 83 1.73 10.27 7.09
CA LEU A 83 1.52 8.98 7.75
C LEU A 83 0.44 8.16 7.05
N ARG A 84 -0.67 8.80 6.63
CA ARG A 84 -1.73 8.10 5.91
C ARG A 84 -1.22 7.54 4.58
N GLU A 85 -0.51 8.34 3.81
CA GLU A 85 0.07 7.87 2.55
C GLU A 85 1.08 6.72 2.76
N ILE A 86 1.87 6.75 3.83
CA ILE A 86 2.82 5.69 4.16
C ILE A 86 2.06 4.39 4.52
N GLY A 87 1.02 4.47 5.35
CA GLY A 87 0.17 3.33 5.69
C GLY A 87 -0.51 2.73 4.46
N ASP A 88 -1.15 3.59 3.67
CA ASP A 88 -1.86 3.23 2.44
C ASP A 88 -0.93 2.58 1.39
N SER A 89 0.26 3.16 1.20
CA SER A 89 1.29 2.59 0.30
C SER A 89 1.81 1.26 0.82
N SER A 90 2.05 1.15 2.12
CA SER A 90 2.55 -0.10 2.74
C SER A 90 1.53 -1.22 2.54
N LEU A 91 0.27 -0.97 2.88
CA LEU A 91 -0.83 -1.95 2.77
C LEU A 91 -1.02 -2.41 1.33
N PHE A 92 -1.04 -1.48 0.37
CA PHE A 92 -1.21 -1.83 -1.04
C PHE A 92 0.01 -2.59 -1.59
N LEU A 93 1.23 -2.21 -1.20
CA LEU A 93 2.46 -2.86 -1.68
C LEU A 93 2.52 -4.33 -1.24
N VAL A 94 2.35 -4.61 0.05
CA VAL A 94 2.41 -5.99 0.53
C VAL A 94 1.16 -6.79 0.14
N GLY A 95 -0.01 -6.14 0.07
CA GLY A 95 -1.27 -6.78 -0.31
C GLY A 95 -1.32 -7.20 -1.78
N PHE A 96 -0.75 -6.42 -2.71
CA PHE A 96 -0.81 -6.74 -4.14
C PHE A 96 0.46 -7.41 -4.69
N PHE A 97 1.60 -7.28 -4.01
CA PHE A 97 2.89 -7.83 -4.46
C PHE A 97 3.49 -8.86 -3.50
N GLY A 98 2.75 -9.31 -2.48
CA GLY A 98 3.21 -10.24 -1.45
C GLY A 98 3.88 -11.51 -1.99
N ASP A 99 3.32 -12.15 -3.02
CA ASP A 99 3.89 -13.36 -3.63
C ASP A 99 5.24 -13.12 -4.34
N SER A 100 5.44 -11.92 -4.89
CA SER A 100 6.70 -11.49 -5.50
C SER A 100 7.74 -11.10 -4.44
N LEU A 101 7.29 -10.51 -3.32
CA LEU A 101 8.12 -10.11 -2.17
C LEU A 101 8.65 -11.33 -1.39
N HIS A 102 7.83 -12.35 -1.13
CA HIS A 102 8.23 -13.57 -0.42
C HIS A 102 9.37 -14.35 -1.10
N ARG A 103 9.60 -14.12 -2.40
CA ARG A 103 10.68 -14.78 -3.16
C ARG A 103 12.01 -14.03 -3.08
N LYS A 104 12.12 -12.85 -2.46
CA LYS A 104 13.31 -11.95 -2.56
C LYS A 104 13.63 -11.10 -1.30
N ILE A 105 14.82 -10.49 -1.34
CA ILE A 105 15.76 -10.04 -0.29
C ILE A 105 15.26 -8.97 0.72
N VAL A 106 14.06 -8.39 0.58
CA VAL A 106 13.48 -7.50 1.60
C VAL A 106 12.29 -8.22 2.20
N GLU A 107 12.38 -8.56 3.49
CA GLU A 107 11.31 -9.25 4.19
C GLU A 107 10.02 -8.41 4.10
N PRO A 108 8.89 -8.97 3.63
CA PRO A 108 7.58 -8.31 3.62
C PRO A 108 7.26 -7.62 4.96
N ASP A 109 7.76 -8.19 6.06
CA ASP A 109 7.72 -7.73 7.43
C ASP A 109 8.16 -6.27 7.62
N TYR A 110 9.10 -5.79 6.80
CA TYR A 110 9.54 -4.38 6.85
C TYR A 110 8.41 -3.42 6.47
N TYR A 111 7.73 -3.68 5.35
CA TYR A 111 6.62 -2.85 4.89
C TYR A 111 5.39 -3.02 5.78
N MET A 112 5.17 -4.22 6.31
CA MET A 112 4.14 -4.45 7.33
C MET A 112 4.38 -3.60 8.57
N SER A 113 5.60 -3.59 9.10
CA SER A 113 5.98 -2.79 10.28
C SER A 113 5.78 -1.29 10.06
N LEU A 114 6.11 -0.79 8.85
CA LEU A 114 5.89 0.63 8.50
C LEU A 114 4.40 0.98 8.44
N GLY A 115 3.58 0.11 7.84
CA GLY A 115 2.14 0.31 7.73
C GLY A 115 1.43 0.27 9.09
N GLU A 116 1.78 -0.72 9.91
CA GLU A 116 1.28 -0.85 11.29
C GLU A 116 1.63 0.38 12.12
N TYR A 117 2.88 0.85 12.06
CA TYR A 117 3.31 2.06 12.75
C TYR A 117 2.50 3.27 12.29
N ALA A 118 2.38 3.47 10.98
CA ALA A 118 1.73 4.65 10.41
C ALA A 118 0.24 4.73 10.79
N TYR A 119 -0.51 3.64 10.64
CA TYR A 119 -1.91 3.59 11.08
C TYR A 119 -2.04 3.66 12.60
N GLY A 120 -1.12 3.03 13.35
CA GLY A 120 -1.06 3.12 14.80
C GLY A 120 -0.91 4.56 15.28
N SER A 121 0.02 5.33 14.69
CA SER A 121 0.20 6.76 14.98
C SER A 121 -1.04 7.59 14.63
N LEU A 122 -1.72 7.29 13.52
CA LEU A 122 -2.94 8.00 13.12
C LEU A 122 -4.11 7.74 14.08
N SER A 123 -4.20 6.52 14.62
CA SER A 123 -5.27 6.10 15.54
C SER A 123 -5.22 6.81 16.90
N GLN A 124 -4.06 7.32 17.31
CA GLN A 124 -3.89 7.99 18.60
C GLN A 124 -4.54 9.38 18.67
N CYS A 125 -4.99 9.91 17.54
CA CYS A 125 -5.67 11.21 17.50
C CYS A 125 -7.19 11.03 17.66
N GLY A 126 -7.66 11.13 18.90
CA GLY A 126 -9.08 10.94 19.22
C GLY A 126 -10.05 11.96 18.62
N ALA A 127 -9.56 13.05 18.01
CA ALA A 127 -10.40 14.02 17.30
C ALA A 127 -10.71 13.61 15.84
N ASP A 128 -10.02 12.60 15.30
CA ASP A 128 -10.25 12.11 13.95
C ASP A 128 -11.34 11.03 13.92
N VAL A 129 -12.36 11.24 13.08
CA VAL A 129 -13.45 10.29 12.85
C VAL A 129 -12.93 8.96 12.30
N LEU A 130 -11.79 8.96 11.60
CA LEU A 130 -11.14 7.76 11.08
C LEU A 130 -10.21 7.07 12.09
N ALA A 131 -10.01 7.63 13.29
CA ALA A 131 -9.14 7.01 14.29
C ALA A 131 -9.49 5.53 14.59
N PRO A 132 -10.78 5.12 14.70
CA PRO A 132 -11.14 3.72 14.89
C PRO A 132 -10.84 2.83 13.68
N VAL A 133 -10.88 3.40 12.47
CA VAL A 133 -10.51 2.69 11.22
C VAL A 133 -9.01 2.44 11.19
N PHE A 134 -8.21 3.47 11.48
CA PHE A 134 -6.76 3.33 11.57
C PHE A 134 -6.34 2.39 12.70
N ALA A 135 -7.05 2.38 13.82
CA ALA A 135 -6.80 1.43 14.90
C ALA A 135 -6.99 -0.02 14.44
N GLU A 136 -8.09 -0.30 13.73
CA GLU A 136 -8.35 -1.64 13.20
C GLU A 136 -7.33 -2.04 12.13
N LEU A 137 -6.99 -1.15 11.20
CA LEU A 137 -5.97 -1.40 10.18
C LEU A 137 -4.60 -1.67 10.79
N ALA A 138 -4.22 -0.96 11.86
CA ALA A 138 -2.96 -1.21 12.57
C ALA A 138 -2.97 -2.56 13.30
N GLN A 139 -4.07 -2.89 14.00
CA GLN A 139 -4.18 -4.12 14.79
C GLN A 139 -4.34 -5.39 13.93
N ARG A 140 -4.96 -5.26 12.76
CA ARG A 140 -5.28 -6.36 11.85
C ARG A 140 -4.57 -6.20 10.52
N PHE A 141 -3.40 -5.57 10.52
CA PHE A 141 -2.70 -5.21 9.28
C PHE A 141 -2.50 -6.43 8.39
N ILE A 142 -1.88 -7.49 8.92
CA ILE A 142 -1.66 -8.77 8.22
C ILE A 142 -2.97 -9.33 7.64
N THR A 143 -4.05 -9.32 8.40
CA THR A 143 -5.36 -9.78 7.92
C THR A 143 -5.84 -8.98 6.71
N TYR A 144 -5.67 -7.66 6.72
CA TYR A 144 -6.01 -6.82 5.57
C TYR A 144 -5.03 -7.01 4.40
N VAL A 145 -3.76 -7.33 4.65
CA VAL A 145 -2.82 -7.75 3.60
C VAL A 145 -3.34 -9.01 2.89
N ASP A 146 -3.75 -10.03 3.65
CA ASP A 146 -4.29 -11.28 3.10
C ASP A 146 -5.58 -11.04 2.30
N VAL A 147 -6.46 -10.16 2.80
CA VAL A 147 -7.66 -9.71 2.08
C VAL A 147 -7.29 -9.06 0.75
N LEU A 148 -6.33 -8.14 0.73
CA LEU A 148 -5.90 -7.47 -0.50
C LEU A 148 -5.23 -8.46 -1.47
N GLN A 149 -4.46 -9.42 -0.97
CA GLN A 149 -3.83 -10.46 -1.78
C GLN A 149 -4.87 -11.33 -2.47
N GLU A 150 -5.91 -11.76 -1.74
CA GLU A 150 -7.02 -12.48 -2.33
C GLU A 150 -7.77 -11.66 -3.39
N VAL A 151 -8.02 -10.36 -3.11
CA VAL A 151 -8.63 -9.45 -4.09
C VAL A 151 -7.76 -9.31 -5.33
N SER A 152 -6.44 -9.17 -5.18
CA SER A 152 -5.49 -9.04 -6.30
C SER A 152 -5.49 -10.28 -7.21
N GLN A 153 -5.51 -11.48 -6.62
CA GLN A 153 -5.53 -12.76 -7.34
C GLN A 153 -6.82 -12.94 -8.15
N ARG A 154 -7.95 -12.50 -7.59
CA ARG A 154 -9.27 -12.63 -8.25
C ARG A 154 -9.55 -11.53 -9.28
N SER A 155 -8.98 -10.35 -9.10
CA SER A 155 -9.19 -9.19 -9.99
C SER A 155 -8.28 -9.21 -11.22
N GLY A 156 -7.24 -10.05 -11.25
CA GLY A 156 -6.28 -10.07 -12.35
C GLY A 156 -5.47 -8.78 -12.49
N LEU A 157 -5.51 -7.90 -11.47
CA LEU A 157 -4.72 -6.67 -11.37
C LEU A 157 -3.21 -6.96 -11.25
N THR A 158 -2.82 -8.24 -11.17
CA THR A 158 -1.45 -8.71 -11.41
C THR A 158 -1.11 -8.64 -12.90
N SER A 159 -1.26 -7.47 -13.52
CA SER A 159 -0.70 -7.17 -14.83
C SER A 159 0.77 -6.81 -14.62
N ASP A 160 1.64 -7.75 -15.02
CA ASP A 160 3.11 -7.67 -15.09
C ASP A 160 3.79 -6.42 -14.52
N SER A 161 4.40 -6.62 -13.35
CA SER A 161 5.21 -5.67 -12.59
C SER A 161 6.57 -5.37 -13.25
N ASP A 162 6.60 -4.85 -14.47
CA ASP A 162 7.87 -4.53 -15.15
C ASP A 162 8.70 -3.51 -14.36
N LEU A 163 8.03 -2.61 -13.63
CA LEU A 163 8.69 -1.62 -12.79
C LEU A 163 9.30 -2.22 -11.50
N LEU A 164 8.58 -3.15 -10.86
CA LEU A 164 9.10 -3.89 -9.70
C LEU A 164 10.24 -4.83 -10.12
N LYS A 165 10.09 -5.54 -11.26
CA LYS A 165 11.15 -6.38 -11.87
C LYS A 165 12.39 -5.57 -12.25
N LEU A 166 12.21 -4.33 -12.72
CA LEU A 166 13.30 -3.42 -13.06
C LEU A 166 14.03 -2.91 -11.81
N TYR A 167 13.29 -2.57 -10.75
CA TYR A 167 13.82 -2.20 -9.44
C TYR A 167 14.60 -3.35 -8.79
N GLU A 168 14.04 -4.56 -8.85
CA GLU A 168 14.67 -5.80 -8.38
C GLU A 168 15.95 -6.14 -9.15
N ARG A 169 15.95 -6.03 -10.49
CA ARG A 169 17.14 -6.30 -11.30
C ARG A 169 18.27 -5.35 -10.96
N TRP A 170 17.96 -4.09 -10.69
CA TRP A 170 18.95 -3.13 -10.23
C TRP A 170 19.51 -3.47 -8.84
N LEU A 171 18.65 -3.82 -7.87
CA LEU A 171 19.07 -4.24 -6.52
C LEU A 171 19.95 -5.51 -6.53
N LEU A 172 19.64 -6.48 -7.37
CA LEU A 172 20.34 -7.77 -7.45
C LEU A 172 21.67 -7.71 -8.22
N THR A 173 21.75 -6.91 -9.28
CA THR A 173 22.91 -6.93 -10.20
C THR A 173 23.77 -5.67 -10.11
N GLY A 174 23.27 -4.60 -9.49
CA GLY A 174 23.90 -3.28 -9.57
C GLY A 174 23.99 -2.72 -11.00
N SER A 175 23.28 -3.32 -11.96
CA SER A 175 23.40 -3.01 -13.39
C SER A 175 23.12 -1.54 -13.69
N GLY A 176 24.07 -0.89 -14.35
CA GLY A 176 23.94 0.50 -14.81
C GLY A 176 22.76 0.73 -15.75
N LEU A 177 22.40 -0.26 -16.57
CA LEU A 177 21.25 -0.19 -17.48
C LEU A 177 19.92 -0.17 -16.71
N SER A 178 19.81 -0.97 -15.65
CA SER A 178 18.59 -0.99 -14.82
C SER A 178 18.48 0.27 -13.98
N ARG A 179 19.62 0.82 -13.52
CA ARG A 179 19.70 2.13 -12.86
C ARG A 179 19.19 3.24 -13.77
N GLN A 180 19.62 3.24 -15.03
CA GLN A 180 19.27 4.25 -16.02
C GLN A 180 17.78 4.20 -16.37
N LEU A 181 17.22 3.01 -16.60
CA LEU A 181 15.80 2.83 -16.87
C LEU A 181 14.90 3.22 -15.67
N LEU A 182 15.36 2.98 -14.43
CA LEU A 182 14.68 3.47 -13.22
C LEU A 182 14.71 4.99 -13.15
N THR A 183 15.86 5.59 -13.45
CA THR A 183 16.05 7.05 -13.43
C THR A 183 15.22 7.74 -14.52
N GLU A 184 15.15 7.17 -15.73
CA GLU A 184 14.30 7.64 -16.84
C GLU A 184 12.80 7.55 -16.52
N ARG A 185 12.42 6.68 -15.58
CA ARG A 185 11.06 6.53 -15.05
C ARG A 185 10.83 7.33 -13.76
N GLY A 186 11.77 8.21 -13.38
CA GLY A 186 11.67 9.10 -12.22
C GLY A 186 12.04 8.46 -10.88
N ILE A 187 12.52 7.21 -10.86
CA ILE A 187 12.88 6.47 -9.64
C ILE A 187 14.38 6.57 -9.40
N ALA A 188 14.78 7.23 -8.31
CA ALA A 188 16.18 7.30 -7.90
C ALA A 188 16.54 6.06 -7.07
N PRO A 189 17.38 5.15 -7.58
CA PRO A 189 17.60 3.89 -6.89
C PRO A 189 18.70 4.02 -5.83
N VAL A 190 18.36 3.76 -4.56
CA VAL A 190 19.24 3.91 -3.39
C VAL A 190 19.80 2.55 -2.97
N ALA A 191 21.12 2.37 -3.07
CA ALA A 191 21.74 1.10 -2.74
C ALA A 191 21.85 1.04 -1.21
N VAL A 192 21.08 0.17 -0.57
CA VAL A 192 21.25 -0.09 0.86
C VAL A 192 22.56 -0.86 0.99
N GLY A 193 23.63 -0.12 1.26
CA GLY A 193 24.94 -0.71 1.52
C GLY A 193 24.87 -1.63 2.73
N SER A 194 25.30 -2.88 2.55
CA SER A 194 25.49 -3.86 3.62
C SER A 194 26.32 -3.24 4.74
N ARG A 195 25.69 -2.85 5.85
CA ARG A 195 26.44 -2.41 7.02
C ARG A 195 25.67 -2.51 8.34
N PHE A 196 25.19 -3.70 8.69
CA PHE A 196 24.98 -4.05 10.10
C PHE A 196 25.25 -5.55 10.32
N VAL A 197 26.54 -5.89 10.36
CA VAL A 197 27.05 -6.98 11.21
C VAL A 197 28.36 -6.47 11.80
N GLN A 198 28.32 -6.07 13.07
CA GLN A 198 29.42 -6.20 14.02
C GLN A 198 28.88 -6.07 15.44
#